data_AF-A0A7C6R120-F1
#
_entry.id   AF-A0A7C6R120-F1
#
_cell.length_a   1.000
_cell.length_b   1.000
_cell.length_c   1.000
_cell.angle_alpha   90.00
_cell.angle_beta   90.00
_cell.angle_gamma   90.00
#
_symmetry.space_group_name_H-M   'P 1'
#
loop_
_entity.id
_entity.type
_entity.pdbx_description
1 polymer ?
#
loop_
_entity_poly.entity_id
_entity_poly.type
_entity_poly.pdbx_seq_one_letter_code
_entity_poly.pdbx_strand_id
1 'polypeptide(L)'
;MHHETNPFIQHAARQGQLLINASNTAAAASNELISVCDEIIYNINHGNMQGALASAQNARNIAGQIANNTQHLNRAIHERISMASYVLSRMQQHINEIAGALQGISGAVSNPHSQYYQQM
;
A
#
# COMPACT_ATOMS: atom_id res chain seq x y z
N MET A 1 -2.13 -32.74 -3.11
CA MET A 1 -1.16 -31.69 -2.74
C MET A 1 -1.91 -30.37 -2.68
N HIS A 2 -2.37 -29.95 -1.50
CA HIS A 2 -3.04 -28.66 -1.36
C HIS A 2 -1.99 -27.55 -1.45
N HIS A 3 -2.11 -26.74 -2.50
CA HIS A 3 -1.39 -25.48 -2.66
C HIS A 3 -1.98 -24.48 -1.67
N GLU A 4 -1.66 -24.60 -0.38
CA GLU A 4 -1.96 -23.56 0.59
C GLU A 4 -1.06 -22.36 0.26
N THR A 5 -1.60 -21.45 -0.55
CA THR A 5 -0.91 -20.21 -0.86
C THR A 5 -0.75 -19.44 0.45
N ASN A 6 0.44 -18.91 0.69
CA ASN A 6 0.72 -18.12 1.89
C ASN A 6 -0.36 -17.02 2.06
N PRO A 7 -1.07 -16.96 3.21
CA PRO A 7 -2.20 -16.05 3.41
C PRO A 7 -1.80 -14.57 3.30
N PHE A 8 -0.54 -14.23 3.63
CA PHE A 8 0.01 -12.90 3.42
C PHE A 8 0.10 -12.56 1.93
N ILE A 9 0.51 -13.50 1.09
CA ILE A 9 0.60 -13.30 -0.37
C ILE A 9 -0.79 -13.24 -0.99
N GLN A 10 -1.75 -14.05 -0.56
CA GLN A 10 -3.14 -13.94 -1.03
C GLN A 10 -3.77 -12.60 -0.64
N HIS A 11 -3.61 -12.18 0.61
CA HIS A 11 -4.10 -10.89 1.08
C HIS A 11 -3.44 -9.74 0.31
N ALA A 12 -2.13 -9.82 0.10
CA ALA A 12 -1.38 -8.87 -0.72
C ALA A 12 -1.90 -8.85 -2.17
N ALA A 13 -2.06 -9.97 -2.84
CA ALA A 13 -2.56 -9.98 -4.22
C ALA A 13 -3.96 -9.33 -4.31
N ARG A 14 -4.86 -9.68 -3.40
CA ARG A 14 -6.23 -9.15 -3.35
C ARG A 14 -6.26 -7.65 -3.12
N GLN A 15 -5.52 -7.15 -2.12
CA GLN A 15 -5.46 -5.71 -1.83
C GLN A 15 -4.79 -4.93 -2.95
N GLY A 16 -3.81 -5.51 -3.62
CA GLY A 16 -3.18 -4.91 -4.81
C GLY A 16 -4.19 -4.73 -5.94
N GLN A 17 -5.01 -5.76 -6.22
CA GLN A 17 -6.05 -5.66 -7.23
C GLN A 17 -7.11 -4.60 -6.87
N LEU A 18 -7.54 -4.53 -5.61
CA LEU A 18 -8.49 -3.52 -5.15
C LEU A 18 -7.92 -2.10 -5.31
N LEU A 19 -6.63 -1.91 -5.00
CA LEU A 19 -5.93 -0.64 -5.17
C LEU A 19 -5.89 -0.20 -6.64
N ILE A 20 -5.50 -1.11 -7.54
CA ILE A 20 -5.43 -0.82 -8.99
C ILE A 20 -6.82 -0.46 -9.52
N ASN A 21 -7.84 -1.23 -9.14
CA ASN A 21 -9.21 -0.96 -9.55
C ASN A 21 -9.68 0.42 -9.05
N ALA A 22 -9.48 0.74 -7.77
CA ALA A 22 -9.83 2.04 -7.20
C ALA A 22 -9.11 3.20 -7.90
N SER A 23 -7.85 3.01 -8.26
CA SER A 23 -7.07 3.99 -9.02
C SER A 23 -7.60 4.21 -10.42
N ASN A 24 -7.92 3.13 -11.15
CA ASN A 24 -8.49 3.22 -12.49
C ASN A 24 -9.87 3.89 -12.47
N THR A 25 -10.72 3.56 -11.50
CA THR A 25 -12.01 4.22 -11.32
C THR A 25 -11.87 5.69 -10.98
N ALA A 26 -10.93 6.08 -10.11
CA ALA A 26 -10.66 7.48 -9.79
C ALA A 26 -10.15 8.27 -11.00
N ALA A 27 -9.30 7.65 -11.84
CA ALA A 27 -8.81 8.27 -13.07
C ALA A 27 -9.95 8.45 -14.09
N ALA A 28 -10.82 7.45 -14.27
CA ALA A 28 -11.98 7.54 -15.14
C ALA A 28 -12.95 8.66 -14.68
N ALA A 29 -13.28 8.69 -13.39
CA ALA A 29 -14.13 9.73 -12.81
C ALA A 29 -13.52 11.13 -12.94
N SER A 30 -12.19 11.26 -12.85
CA SER A 30 -11.49 12.53 -13.07
C SER A 30 -11.65 13.03 -14.52
N ASN A 31 -11.54 12.13 -15.50
CA ASN A 31 -11.75 12.50 -16.91
C ASN A 31 -13.21 12.87 -17.18
N GLU A 32 -14.16 12.15 -16.58
CA GLU A 32 -15.58 12.48 -16.66
C GLU A 32 -15.88 13.86 -16.05
N LEU A 33 -15.27 14.17 -14.90
CA LEU A 33 -15.41 15.48 -14.25
C LEU A 33 -14.94 16.62 -15.16
N ILE A 34 -13.82 16.44 -15.87
CA ILE A 34 -13.33 17.43 -16.84
C ILE A 34 -14.37 17.65 -17.93
N SER A 35 -14.93 16.57 -18.51
CA SER A 35 -15.98 16.67 -19.53
C SER A 35 -17.23 17.39 -19.02
N VAL A 36 -17.62 17.18 -17.76
CA VAL A 36 -18.78 17.88 -17.17
C VAL A 36 -18.46 19.35 -16.93
N CYS A 37 -17.23 19.70 -16.55
CA CYS A 37 -16.80 21.09 -16.45
C CYS A 37 -16.87 21.81 -17.82
N ASP A 38 -16.46 21.14 -18.89
CA ASP A 38 -16.59 21.67 -20.25
C ASP A 38 -18.07 21.90 -20.63
N GLU A 39 -18.96 20.99 -20.22
CA GLU A 39 -20.41 21.12 -20.42
C GLU A 39 -21.01 22.30 -19.64
N ILE A 40 -20.53 22.56 -18.41
CA ILE A 40 -20.92 23.76 -17.64
C ILE A 40 -20.54 25.02 -18.41
N ILE A 41 -19.29 25.10 -18.88
CA ILE A 41 -18.79 26.26 -19.64
C ILE A 41 -19.62 26.44 -20.92
N TYR A 42 -19.89 25.35 -21.64
CA TYR A 42 -20.73 25.36 -22.82
C TYR A 42 -22.12 25.92 -22.51
N ASN A 43 -22.80 25.40 -21.49
CA ASN A 43 -24.14 25.84 -21.12
C ASN A 43 -24.18 27.32 -20.69
N ILE A 44 -23.20 27.79 -19.93
CA ILE A 44 -23.08 29.20 -19.54
C ILE A 44 -22.93 30.08 -20.78
N ASN A 45 -22.06 29.71 -21.72
CA ASN A 45 -21.80 30.50 -22.94
C ASN A 45 -23.02 30.58 -23.87
N HIS A 46 -23.95 29.64 -23.77
CA HIS A 46 -25.20 29.64 -24.55
C HIS A 46 -26.40 30.20 -23.77
N GLY A 47 -26.18 30.79 -22.58
CA GLY A 47 -27.24 31.32 -21.73
C GLY A 47 -28.15 30.26 -21.10
N ASN A 48 -27.78 28.98 -21.18
CA ASN A 48 -28.52 27.86 -20.62
C ASN A 48 -28.14 27.63 -19.14
N MET A 49 -28.59 28.54 -18.27
CA MET A 49 -28.24 28.49 -16.83
C MET A 49 -28.82 27.27 -16.10
N GLN A 50 -29.96 26.73 -16.54
CA GLN A 50 -30.51 25.49 -15.98
C GLN A 50 -29.64 24.27 -16.35
N GLY A 51 -29.20 24.18 -17.60
CA GLY A 51 -28.25 23.14 -18.04
C GLY A 51 -26.92 23.23 -17.27
N ALA A 52 -26.39 24.44 -17.11
CA ALA A 52 -25.18 24.68 -16.33
C ALA A 52 -25.33 24.22 -14.87
N LEU A 53 -26.48 24.49 -14.25
CA LEU A 53 -26.77 24.04 -12.89
C LEU A 53 -26.85 22.51 -12.79
N ALA A 54 -27.50 21.85 -13.77
CA ALA A 54 -27.59 20.40 -13.81
C ALA A 54 -26.20 19.75 -13.96
N SER A 55 -25.37 20.26 -14.88
CA SER A 55 -23.98 19.81 -15.05
C SER A 55 -23.15 20.09 -13.79
N ALA A 56 -23.34 21.23 -13.11
CA ALA A 56 -22.65 21.52 -11.85
C ALA A 56 -23.03 20.56 -10.71
N GLN A 57 -24.29 20.16 -10.63
CA GLN A 57 -24.73 19.12 -9.69
C GLN A 57 -24.12 17.75 -10.03
N ASN A 58 -24.03 17.42 -11.32
CA ASN A 58 -23.36 16.20 -11.77
C ASN A 58 -21.86 16.21 -11.40
N ALA A 59 -21.16 17.32 -11.66
CA ALA A 59 -19.76 17.51 -11.30
C ALA A 59 -19.53 17.30 -9.79
N ARG A 60 -20.44 17.81 -8.94
CA ARG A 60 -20.38 17.59 -7.49
C ARG A 60 -20.49 16.10 -7.13
N ASN A 61 -21.38 15.36 -7.79
CA ASN A 61 -21.55 13.92 -7.54
C ASN A 61 -20.29 13.14 -7.93
N ILE A 62 -19.71 13.45 -9.10
CA ILE A 62 -18.47 12.83 -9.57
C ILE A 62 -17.30 13.16 -8.64
N ALA A 63 -17.18 14.42 -8.20
CA ALA A 63 -16.17 14.82 -7.21
C ALA A 63 -16.31 14.05 -5.89
N GLY A 64 -17.54 13.77 -5.45
CA GLY A 64 -17.80 12.91 -4.29
C GLY A 64 -17.33 11.46 -4.49
N GLN A 65 -17.48 10.92 -5.70
CA GLN A 65 -16.96 9.59 -6.05
C GLN A 65 -15.42 9.56 -6.04
N ILE A 66 -14.77 10.58 -6.60
CA ILE A 66 -13.32 10.73 -6.57
C ILE A 66 -12.82 10.75 -5.12
N ALA A 67 -13.44 11.58 -4.26
CA ALA A 67 -13.05 11.67 -2.85
C ALA A 67 -13.15 10.31 -2.12
N ASN A 68 -14.25 9.58 -2.32
CA ASN A 68 -14.41 8.24 -1.75
C ASN A 68 -13.33 7.27 -2.26
N ASN A 69 -13.09 7.24 -3.57
CA ASN A 69 -12.07 6.37 -4.17
C ASN A 69 -10.67 6.69 -3.66
N THR A 70 -10.33 7.97 -3.52
CA THR A 70 -9.05 8.42 -2.93
C THR A 70 -8.92 8.00 -1.46
N GLN A 71 -9.99 8.06 -0.66
CA GLN A 71 -9.97 7.57 0.71
C GLN A 71 -9.76 6.05 0.80
N HIS A 72 -10.35 5.28 -0.12
CA HIS A 72 -10.10 3.85 -0.22
C HIS A 72 -8.64 3.55 -0.59
N LEU A 73 -8.09 4.28 -1.56
CA LEU A 73 -6.68 4.23 -1.96
C LEU A 73 -5.74 4.50 -0.76
N ASN A 74 -5.98 5.59 -0.03
CA ASN A 74 -5.16 5.95 1.12
C ASN A 74 -5.19 4.88 2.21
N ARG A 75 -6.34 4.28 2.49
CA ARG A 75 -6.46 3.17 3.45
C ARG A 75 -5.64 1.95 3.00
N ALA A 76 -5.81 1.53 1.75
CA ALA A 76 -5.08 0.40 1.21
C ALA A 76 -3.55 0.63 1.22
N ILE A 77 -3.07 1.84 0.90
CA ILE A 77 -1.64 2.19 0.99
C ILE A 77 -1.14 2.10 2.43
N HIS A 78 -1.87 2.66 3.40
CA HIS A 78 -1.50 2.58 4.82
C HIS A 78 -1.41 1.13 5.31
N GLU A 79 -2.35 0.27 4.93
CA GLU A 79 -2.29 -1.16 5.22
C GLU A 79 -1.02 -1.80 4.65
N ARG A 80 -0.63 -1.45 3.41
CA ARG A 80 0.60 -1.97 2.80
C ARG A 80 1.87 -1.51 3.50
N ILE A 81 1.93 -0.25 3.88
CA ILE A 81 3.07 0.28 4.64
C ILE A 81 3.18 -0.46 5.96
N SER A 82 2.06 -0.65 6.68
CA SER A 82 2.04 -1.40 7.94
C SER A 82 2.50 -2.85 7.77
N MET A 83 2.02 -3.56 6.75
CA MET A 83 2.46 -4.93 6.44
C MET A 83 3.94 -5.00 6.09
N ALA A 84 4.45 -4.04 5.30
CA ALA A 84 5.86 -3.97 4.94
C ALA A 84 6.73 -3.71 6.18
N SER A 85 6.34 -2.78 7.05
CA SER A 85 7.01 -2.52 8.32
C SER A 85 7.06 -3.75 9.23
N TYR A 86 5.97 -4.52 9.30
CA TYR A 86 5.93 -5.78 10.05
C TYR A 86 6.95 -6.80 9.52
N VAL A 87 6.99 -7.01 8.20
CA VAL A 87 7.94 -7.95 7.57
C VAL A 87 9.38 -7.49 7.78
N LEU A 88 9.66 -6.20 7.62
CA LEU A 88 11.00 -5.63 7.84
C LEU A 88 11.44 -5.78 9.31
N SER A 89 10.53 -5.59 10.26
CA SER A 89 10.81 -5.80 11.68
C SER A 89 11.18 -7.25 11.99
N ARG A 90 10.44 -8.21 11.42
CA ARG A 90 10.76 -9.65 11.52
C ARG A 90 12.10 -10.00 10.89
N MET A 91 12.41 -9.45 9.71
CA MET A 91 13.71 -9.65 9.07
C MET A 91 14.84 -9.12 9.93
N GLN A 92 14.68 -7.91 10.50
CA GLN A 92 15.69 -7.33 11.39
C GLN A 92 15.90 -8.18 12.64
N GLN A 93 14.84 -8.73 13.23
CA GLN A 93 14.95 -9.65 14.36
C GLN A 93 15.78 -10.88 13.98
N HIS A 94 15.47 -11.53 12.85
CA HIS A 94 16.23 -12.69 12.38
C HIS A 94 17.69 -12.36 12.06
N ILE A 95 17.97 -11.17 11.50
CA ILE A 95 19.34 -10.69 11.30
C ILE A 95 20.09 -10.58 12.64
N ASN A 96 19.45 -10.02 13.66
CA ASN A 96 20.04 -9.89 15.00
C ASN A 96 20.29 -11.26 15.65
N GLU A 97 19.35 -12.20 15.51
CA GLU A 97 19.48 -13.57 16.00
C GLU A 97 20.66 -14.29 15.33
N ILE A 98 20.79 -14.18 14.00
CA ILE A 98 21.90 -14.75 13.24
C ILE A 98 23.23 -14.10 13.64
N ALA A 99 23.26 -12.76 13.77
CA ALA A 99 24.46 -12.05 14.20
C ALA A 99 24.91 -12.51 15.61
N GLY A 100 23.97 -12.68 16.54
CA GLY A 100 24.23 -13.22 17.88
C GLY A 100 24.74 -14.67 17.83
N ALA A 101 24.13 -15.52 17.01
CA ALA A 101 24.57 -16.90 16.83
C ALA A 101 25.99 -16.98 16.24
N LEU A 102 26.31 -16.15 15.24
CA LEU A 102 27.65 -16.05 14.65
C LEU A 102 28.69 -15.57 15.68
N GLN A 103 28.35 -14.57 16.49
CA GLN A 103 29.22 -14.13 17.60
C GLN A 103 29.44 -15.27 18.61
N GLY A 104 28.38 -16.00 18.99
CA GLY A 104 28.48 -17.17 19.87
C GLY A 104 29.39 -18.27 19.31
N ILE A 105 29.29 -18.57 18.01
CA ILE A 105 30.18 -19.54 17.34
C ILE A 105 31.62 -19.04 17.33
N SER A 106 31.87 -17.77 16.98
CA SER A 106 33.22 -17.19 16.98
C SER A 106 33.88 -17.16 18.37
N GLY A 107 33.09 -16.94 19.43
CA GLY A 107 33.52 -17.01 20.82
C GLY A 107 33.84 -18.44 21.28
N ALA A 108 33.10 -19.44 20.80
CA ALA A 108 33.38 -20.85 21.10
C ALA A 108 34.64 -21.36 20.37
N VAL A 109 34.90 -20.89 19.15
CA VAL A 109 36.08 -21.29 18.35
C VAL A 109 37.38 -20.67 18.88
N SER A 110 37.30 -19.54 19.61
CA SER A 110 38.48 -18.86 20.18
C SER A 110 38.94 -19.42 21.53
N ASN A 111 38.30 -20.45 22.09
CA ASN A 111 38.80 -21.10 23.31
C ASN A 111 38.78 -22.65 23.33
N PRO A 112 39.66 -23.34 22.57
CA PRO A 112 39.92 -24.77 22.78
C PRO A 112 41.17 -25.08 23.63
N HIS A 113 41.89 -24.10 24.21
CA HIS A 113 43.27 -24.35 24.68
C HIS A 113 43.75 -23.70 25.98
N SER A 114 42.88 -23.15 26.83
CA SER A 114 43.31 -22.51 28.09
C SER A 114 43.10 -23.35 29.36
N GLN A 115 42.77 -24.65 29.27
CA GLN A 115 42.55 -25.51 30.45
C GLN A 115 43.60 -26.62 30.68
N TYR A 116 44.63 -26.77 29.84
CA TYR A 116 45.63 -27.85 30.00
C TYR A 116 47.00 -27.45 30.56
N TYR A 117 47.23 -26.17 30.90
CA TYR A 117 48.53 -25.68 31.40
C TYR A 117 48.46 -25.04 32.80
N GLN A 118 47.67 -25.61 33.72
CA GLN A 118 47.66 -25.16 35.11
C GLN A 118 47.64 -26.33 36.11
N GLN A 119 48.32 -27.44 35.79
CA GLN A 119 48.70 -28.48 36.76
C GLN A 119 49.97 -29.20 36.28
N MET A 120 51.12 -28.50 36.28
CA MET A 120 52.47 -29.05 36.44
C MET A 120 53.38 -27.93 36.93
#